data_AF-A0A9E2BXQ9-F1
#
_entry.id   AF-A0A9E2BXQ9-F1
#
_cell.length_a   1.000
_cell.length_b   1.000
_cell.length_c   1.000
_cell.angle_alpha   90.00
_cell.angle_beta   90.00
_cell.angle_gamma   90.00
#
_symmetry.space_group_name_H-M   'P 1'
#
loop_
_entity.id
_entity.type
_entity.pdbx_description
1 polymer ?
#
loop_
_entity_poly.entity_id
_entity_poly.type
_entity_poly.pdbx_seq_one_letter_code
_entity_poly.pdbx_strand_id
1 'polypeptide(L)'
;MLLLVMFAFTTVQALDQTELELQALTSATDSAPNMGPVADPNPSDDSWDILAVYDLSVTTSVMCLGVEFAYNKWYVSDGGNTTGLPPNWINILTPDCNLITRMPQILEWGWGFRDLTFDGTYLYGSADYNIYAFDEDGNDVPGMMFTGPSNPNRALAYDPATDHFWTASFSGPIYEFDRAGNVFWTGPSGLLGVYGMAWDDAAFNGPWLWIYDQSGSPASTTVFKFDPINKVFTGYSYNFPLPQGYSSNTAGGLCFTNEWNSTHWVLGALGQGNPNNNDLIAVYEMYPVEPPPSWSMNVDLTYLGGSPIPVGGGALNFDILIEHDETTPIEFDAWLDIEYQGGYPATVVKRSFSDFQPVWSINRPNMYFPVPGSWAGGDYEFFARVGWHSQYIIFDEDFFPFVKEGSDHVGFQPWVPDGLTDPFDEIIKDGGSQTISEYALHGAYPNPFNPTTAISIQLSAFSRVNLSVYDVSGRRVATLIDGHRDAGVHEAIFDGSGLASGVYIYSLQAGDFNANGKMIMMK
;
A
#
# COMPACT_ATOMS: atom_id res chain seq x y z
N MET A 1 -63.36 -25.30 -37.72
CA MET A 1 -64.01 -24.40 -36.75
C MET A 1 -62.93 -24.02 -35.76
N LEU A 2 -62.55 -22.73 -35.76
CA LEU A 2 -61.95 -21.90 -34.68
C LEU A 2 -60.90 -22.55 -33.73
N LEU A 3 -59.79 -21.92 -33.33
CA LEU A 3 -59.40 -20.52 -33.38
C LEU A 3 -57.87 -20.41 -33.19
N LEU A 4 -57.30 -19.45 -33.90
CA LEU A 4 -55.98 -18.85 -33.78
C LEU A 4 -55.86 -18.06 -32.45
N VAL A 5 -54.75 -18.16 -31.71
CA VAL A 5 -54.27 -17.05 -30.85
C VAL A 5 -52.75 -16.96 -30.92
N MET A 6 -52.29 -15.77 -31.29
CA MET A 6 -50.91 -15.33 -31.47
C MET A 6 -50.26 -14.87 -30.16
N PHE A 7 -48.94 -15.10 -30.09
CA PHE A 7 -47.85 -14.30 -29.50
C PHE A 7 -47.98 -13.66 -28.10
N ALA A 8 -47.04 -14.04 -27.23
CA ALA A 8 -46.20 -13.09 -26.51
C ALA A 8 -44.80 -13.71 -26.30
N PHE A 9 -43.80 -13.22 -27.03
CA PHE A 9 -42.40 -13.43 -26.66
C PHE A 9 -42.08 -12.45 -25.52
N THR A 10 -41.90 -12.95 -24.31
CA THR A 10 -41.12 -12.28 -23.28
C THR A 10 -39.84 -13.08 -23.13
N THR A 11 -38.76 -12.58 -23.71
CA THR A 11 -37.40 -12.95 -23.34
C THR A 11 -37.22 -12.63 -21.87
N VAL A 12 -37.40 -13.62 -21.01
CA VAL A 12 -36.77 -13.62 -19.69
C VAL A 12 -35.30 -13.84 -19.98
N GLN A 13 -34.47 -12.80 -19.81
CA GLN A 13 -33.04 -12.99 -19.66
C GLN A 13 -32.88 -14.05 -18.57
N ALA A 14 -32.25 -15.18 -18.90
CA ALA A 14 -31.70 -16.06 -17.90
C ALA A 14 -30.66 -15.22 -17.16
N LEU A 15 -31.03 -14.69 -15.99
CA LEU A 15 -30.05 -14.35 -14.98
C LEU A 15 -29.38 -15.65 -14.60
N ASP A 16 -28.05 -15.64 -14.72
CA ASP A 16 -27.18 -16.77 -14.42
C ASP A 16 -27.43 -17.21 -12.97
N GLN A 17 -27.60 -18.53 -12.75
CA GLN A 17 -27.88 -19.04 -11.40
C GLN A 17 -26.74 -18.77 -10.42
N THR A 18 -25.56 -18.40 -10.91
CA THR A 18 -24.38 -17.99 -10.15
C THR A 18 -24.51 -16.61 -9.49
N GLU A 19 -25.23 -15.65 -10.09
CA GLU A 19 -25.48 -14.33 -9.47
C GLU A 19 -26.52 -14.39 -8.34
N LEU A 20 -27.42 -15.37 -8.37
CA LEU A 20 -28.53 -15.50 -7.41
C LEU A 20 -28.14 -16.20 -6.09
N GLU A 21 -27.04 -16.95 -6.05
CA GLU A 21 -26.53 -17.54 -4.80
C GLU A 21 -25.57 -16.61 -4.04
N LEU A 22 -24.87 -15.69 -4.74
CA LEU A 22 -24.00 -14.70 -4.09
C LEU A 22 -24.78 -13.63 -3.31
N GLN A 23 -26.01 -13.30 -3.73
CA GLN A 23 -26.88 -12.32 -3.05
C GLN A 23 -27.57 -12.84 -1.77
N ALA A 24 -27.47 -14.14 -1.46
CA ALA A 24 -28.27 -14.72 -0.38
C ALA A 24 -27.59 -14.74 1.01
N LEU A 25 -26.36 -14.23 1.15
CA LEU A 25 -25.62 -14.21 2.42
C LEU A 25 -25.22 -12.79 2.89
N THR A 26 -25.43 -11.75 2.08
CA THR A 26 -24.94 -10.37 2.29
C THR A 26 -25.86 -9.49 3.16
N SER A 27 -26.80 -10.06 3.92
CA SER A 27 -27.73 -9.26 4.75
C SER A 27 -27.31 -9.11 6.22
N ALA A 28 -26.08 -9.47 6.57
CA ALA A 28 -25.52 -9.09 7.86
C ALA A 28 -25.35 -7.56 7.87
N THR A 29 -25.93 -6.90 8.87
CA THR A 29 -25.75 -5.46 9.08
C THR A 29 -24.27 -5.18 9.28
N ASP A 30 -23.62 -4.60 8.27
CA ASP A 30 -22.27 -4.09 8.42
C ASP A 30 -22.24 -3.07 9.57
N SER A 31 -21.18 -3.14 10.36
CA SER A 31 -21.01 -2.33 11.56
C SER A 31 -19.55 -1.95 11.67
N ALA A 32 -19.27 -0.65 11.60
CA ALA A 32 -17.92 -0.12 11.73
C ALA A 32 -17.20 -0.68 13.00
N PRO A 33 -15.90 -0.99 12.91
CA PRO A 33 -15.10 -1.46 14.04
C PRO A 33 -15.05 -0.44 15.17
N ASN A 34 -14.74 -0.97 16.35
CA ASN A 34 -14.45 -0.15 17.51
C ASN A 34 -13.01 0.37 17.43
N MET A 35 -12.87 1.69 17.60
CA MET A 35 -11.60 2.40 17.51
C MET A 35 -11.03 2.67 18.90
N GLY A 36 -9.79 2.24 19.13
CA GLY A 36 -9.03 2.52 20.34
C GLY A 36 -8.49 3.95 20.43
N PRO A 37 -7.66 4.28 21.44
CA PRO A 37 -7.04 5.59 21.57
C PRO A 37 -5.94 5.87 20.53
N VAL A 38 -5.51 4.86 19.77
CA VAL A 38 -4.59 5.03 18.63
C VAL A 38 -5.40 5.58 17.46
N ALA A 39 -4.93 6.69 16.88
CA ALA A 39 -5.54 7.36 15.74
C ALA A 39 -5.33 6.55 14.45
N ASP A 40 -5.96 5.39 14.40
CA ASP A 40 -6.21 4.70 13.14
C ASP A 40 -7.38 5.44 12.45
N PRO A 41 -7.36 5.65 11.13
CA PRO A 41 -8.54 6.09 10.37
C PRO A 41 -9.80 5.42 10.86
N ASN A 42 -10.89 6.18 11.05
CA ASN A 42 -12.20 5.54 10.98
C ASN A 42 -12.25 4.83 9.63
N PRO A 43 -12.43 3.50 9.57
CA PRO A 43 -12.75 2.89 8.30
C PRO A 43 -13.98 3.61 7.73
N SER A 44 -13.94 3.91 6.44
CA SER A 44 -15.14 4.29 5.72
C SER A 44 -16.16 3.16 5.85
N ASP A 45 -17.43 3.47 5.59
CA ASP A 45 -18.53 2.49 5.46
C ASP A 45 -18.23 1.43 4.37
N ASP A 46 -17.13 1.57 3.62
CA ASP A 46 -16.69 0.68 2.54
C ASP A 46 -15.54 -0.27 2.97
N SER A 47 -14.94 -0.08 4.16
CA SER A 47 -13.90 -0.99 4.69
C SER A 47 -14.53 -1.96 5.69
N TRP A 48 -14.06 -3.21 5.70
CA TRP A 48 -14.62 -4.36 6.45
C TRP A 48 -15.89 -4.97 5.87
N ASP A 49 -16.24 -4.57 4.65
CA ASP A 49 -17.32 -5.21 3.90
C ASP A 49 -17.04 -6.70 3.70
N ILE A 50 -18.08 -7.52 3.84
CA ILE A 50 -17.98 -8.94 3.53
C ILE A 50 -18.06 -9.11 2.02
N LEU A 51 -16.92 -9.38 1.39
CA LEU A 51 -16.83 -9.61 -0.04
C LEU A 51 -17.37 -10.99 -0.44
N ALA A 52 -17.11 -12.00 0.39
CA ALA A 52 -17.56 -13.36 0.13
C ALA A 52 -17.67 -14.19 1.43
N VAL A 53 -18.60 -15.14 1.43
CA VAL A 53 -18.68 -16.21 2.45
C VAL A 53 -18.87 -17.54 1.76
N TYR A 54 -17.95 -18.47 1.99
CA TYR A 54 -17.96 -19.80 1.40
C TYR A 54 -18.23 -20.84 2.48
N ASP A 55 -19.30 -21.63 2.32
CA ASP A 55 -19.56 -22.79 3.18
C ASP A 55 -18.65 -23.96 2.77
N LEU A 56 -17.76 -24.35 3.67
CA LEU A 56 -16.79 -25.42 3.44
C LEU A 56 -17.34 -26.82 3.71
N SER A 57 -18.53 -26.96 4.30
CA SER A 57 -19.13 -28.27 4.59
C SER A 57 -19.49 -29.08 3.35
N VAL A 58 -19.62 -28.41 2.21
CA VAL A 58 -19.92 -29.02 0.91
C VAL A 58 -18.67 -29.30 0.06
N THR A 59 -17.53 -28.70 0.41
CA THR A 59 -16.28 -28.77 -0.36
C THR A 59 -15.18 -29.55 0.36
N THR A 60 -15.22 -29.60 1.70
CA THR A 60 -14.19 -30.20 2.55
C THR A 60 -14.78 -31.13 3.62
N SER A 61 -13.98 -31.48 4.64
CA SER A 61 -14.40 -32.28 5.80
C SER A 61 -14.82 -31.36 6.93
N VAL A 62 -15.60 -31.92 7.85
CA VAL A 62 -15.93 -31.24 9.10
C VAL A 62 -14.68 -30.99 9.93
N MET A 63 -14.55 -29.80 10.52
CA MET A 63 -13.46 -29.32 11.38
C MET A 63 -12.21 -28.76 10.67
N CYS A 64 -12.41 -27.82 9.75
CA CYS A 64 -11.35 -26.93 9.26
C CYS A 64 -10.78 -26.08 10.40
N LEU A 65 -9.48 -25.78 10.39
CA LEU A 65 -8.80 -25.10 11.50
C LEU A 65 -8.00 -23.87 11.06
N GLY A 66 -7.06 -24.03 10.14
CA GLY A 66 -6.21 -22.95 9.63
C GLY A 66 -6.53 -22.62 8.18
N VAL A 67 -6.25 -21.39 7.77
CA VAL A 67 -6.45 -20.90 6.41
C VAL A 67 -5.29 -20.01 6.00
N GLU A 68 -4.84 -20.13 4.76
CA GLU A 68 -3.91 -19.20 4.11
C GLU A 68 -4.27 -19.09 2.63
N PHE A 69 -4.02 -17.93 2.02
CA PHE A 69 -4.19 -17.71 0.60
C PHE A 69 -2.85 -17.37 -0.04
N ALA A 70 -2.36 -18.29 -0.86
CA ALA A 70 -1.10 -18.15 -1.56
C ALA A 70 -1.19 -18.80 -2.94
N TYR A 71 -0.37 -18.36 -3.89
CA TYR A 71 -0.33 -18.91 -5.25
C TYR A 71 -1.71 -18.89 -5.93
N ASN A 72 -2.52 -17.87 -5.63
CA ASN A 72 -3.91 -17.75 -6.09
C ASN A 72 -4.81 -18.97 -5.72
N LYS A 73 -4.57 -19.58 -4.54
CA LYS A 73 -5.33 -20.73 -4.02
C LYS A 73 -5.56 -20.57 -2.51
N TRP A 74 -6.68 -21.09 -2.02
CA TRP A 74 -6.86 -21.29 -0.58
C TRP A 74 -6.21 -22.60 -0.15
N TYR A 75 -5.43 -22.56 0.92
CA TYR A 75 -4.98 -23.73 1.67
C TYR A 75 -5.74 -23.76 2.99
N VAL A 76 -6.44 -24.86 3.23
CA VAL A 76 -7.27 -25.01 4.43
C VAL A 76 -6.92 -26.31 5.14
N SER A 77 -6.39 -26.21 6.36
CA SER A 77 -6.13 -27.40 7.18
C SER A 77 -7.41 -27.90 7.81
N ASP A 78 -7.58 -29.22 7.91
CA ASP A 78 -8.62 -29.83 8.72
C ASP A 78 -8.04 -30.80 9.77
N GLY A 79 -8.79 -30.94 10.87
CA GLY A 79 -8.44 -31.79 12.00
C GLY A 79 -9.39 -32.97 12.11
N GLY A 80 -8.91 -34.18 11.83
CA GLY A 80 -9.69 -35.40 11.91
C GLY A 80 -9.96 -35.84 13.35
N ASN A 81 -10.93 -35.23 14.05
CA ASN A 81 -11.43 -35.79 15.31
C ASN A 81 -12.46 -36.91 15.07
N THR A 82 -12.08 -37.95 14.33
CA THR A 82 -12.79 -39.21 14.38
C THR A 82 -11.79 -40.32 14.66
N THR A 83 -11.99 -40.99 15.79
CA THR A 83 -11.22 -42.15 16.23
C THR A 83 -10.96 -43.11 15.06
N GLY A 84 -9.69 -43.25 14.67
CA GLY A 84 -9.21 -44.40 13.90
C GLY A 84 -8.76 -44.18 12.46
N LEU A 85 -8.66 -42.95 11.93
CA LEU A 85 -8.06 -42.73 10.61
C LEU A 85 -7.22 -41.45 10.55
N PRO A 86 -5.88 -41.53 10.43
CA PRO A 86 -5.15 -40.60 9.58
C PRO A 86 -5.64 -40.68 8.13
N PRO A 87 -5.45 -39.60 7.35
CA PRO A 87 -4.70 -38.40 7.72
C PRO A 87 -5.58 -37.16 7.98
N ASN A 88 -5.04 -36.22 8.76
CA ASN A 88 -5.46 -34.80 8.72
C ASN A 88 -5.11 -34.27 7.33
N TRP A 89 -5.93 -33.40 6.74
CA TRP A 89 -5.71 -32.95 5.36
C TRP A 89 -5.38 -31.46 5.30
N ILE A 90 -4.68 -31.09 4.23
CA ILE A 90 -4.69 -29.73 3.70
C ILE A 90 -5.53 -29.79 2.42
N ASN A 91 -6.56 -28.96 2.37
CA ASN A 91 -7.44 -28.81 1.23
C ASN A 91 -6.91 -27.65 0.39
N ILE A 92 -6.65 -27.90 -0.90
CA ILE A 92 -6.32 -26.83 -1.83
C ILE A 92 -7.58 -26.49 -2.62
N LEU A 93 -7.99 -25.23 -2.57
CA LEU A 93 -9.20 -24.76 -3.22
C LEU A 93 -8.88 -23.63 -4.22
N THR A 94 -9.73 -23.48 -5.24
CA THR A 94 -9.74 -22.28 -6.11
C THR A 94 -10.12 -21.04 -5.29
N PRO A 95 -9.91 -19.80 -5.78
CA PRO A 95 -10.37 -18.58 -5.11
C PRO A 95 -11.85 -18.59 -4.70
N ASP A 96 -12.72 -19.24 -5.50
CA ASP A 96 -14.14 -19.45 -5.19
C ASP A 96 -14.43 -20.66 -4.28
N CYS A 97 -13.43 -21.14 -3.54
CA CYS A 97 -13.49 -22.30 -2.63
C CYS A 97 -13.92 -23.65 -3.23
N ASN A 98 -13.76 -23.87 -4.55
CA ASN A 98 -13.94 -25.19 -5.15
C ASN A 98 -12.73 -26.08 -4.90
N LEU A 99 -12.96 -27.33 -4.48
CA LEU A 99 -11.88 -28.28 -4.19
C LEU A 99 -11.07 -28.62 -5.45
N ILE A 100 -9.76 -28.33 -5.41
CA ILE A 100 -8.79 -28.75 -6.43
C ILE A 100 -8.25 -30.14 -6.07
N THR A 101 -7.70 -30.27 -4.86
CA THR A 101 -7.11 -31.53 -4.36
C THR A 101 -6.98 -31.51 -2.83
N ARG A 102 -6.61 -32.66 -2.27
CA ARG A 102 -6.30 -32.84 -0.85
C ARG A 102 -4.98 -33.55 -0.69
N MET A 103 -4.20 -33.12 0.29
CA MET A 103 -2.90 -33.70 0.64
C MET A 103 -2.88 -34.05 2.14
N PRO A 104 -2.26 -35.17 2.54
CA PRO A 104 -2.10 -35.49 3.95
C PRO A 104 -1.19 -34.46 4.61
N GLN A 105 -1.54 -34.01 5.81
CA GLN A 105 -0.62 -33.25 6.63
C GLN A 105 0.56 -34.13 7.05
N ILE A 106 1.72 -33.50 7.14
CA ILE A 106 2.99 -34.07 7.61
C ILE A 106 2.87 -34.57 9.06
N LEU A 107 1.89 -34.05 9.80
CA LEU A 107 1.55 -34.45 11.15
C LEU A 107 0.68 -35.71 11.16
N GLU A 108 1.15 -36.75 11.84
CA GLU A 108 0.44 -38.05 11.91
C GLU A 108 -0.65 -38.14 13.01
N TRP A 109 -0.74 -37.19 13.95
CA TRP A 109 -1.60 -37.29 15.14
C TRP A 109 -2.19 -35.95 15.59
N GLY A 110 -3.15 -36.00 16.51
CA GLY A 110 -3.72 -34.80 17.13
C GLY A 110 -4.80 -34.16 16.27
N TRP A 111 -4.88 -32.84 16.33
CA TRP A 111 -5.94 -32.08 15.68
C TRP A 111 -5.51 -31.44 14.35
N GLY A 112 -4.31 -31.72 13.84
CA GLY A 112 -3.81 -31.06 12.63
C GLY A 112 -3.32 -29.63 12.85
N PHE A 113 -2.92 -28.98 11.76
CA PHE A 113 -2.45 -27.59 11.74
C PHE A 113 -3.54 -26.63 12.20
N ARG A 114 -3.19 -25.74 13.13
CA ARG A 114 -4.12 -24.83 13.83
C ARG A 114 -4.34 -23.53 13.08
N ASP A 115 -3.27 -23.03 12.49
CA ASP A 115 -3.24 -21.86 11.64
C ASP A 115 -2.18 -22.07 10.55
N LEU A 116 -2.27 -21.30 9.48
CA LEU A 116 -1.34 -21.36 8.36
C LEU A 116 -0.74 -19.97 8.10
N THR A 117 0.49 -19.92 7.60
CA THR A 117 1.09 -18.66 7.11
C THR A 117 1.97 -18.92 5.88
N PHE A 118 2.32 -17.86 5.15
CA PHE A 118 3.11 -17.91 3.92
C PHE A 118 4.30 -16.95 3.98
N ASP A 119 5.49 -17.40 3.57
CA ASP A 119 6.71 -16.57 3.58
C ASP A 119 7.10 -15.97 2.22
N GLY A 120 6.21 -16.07 1.23
CA GLY A 120 6.51 -15.72 -0.16
C GLY A 120 7.10 -16.88 -0.99
N THR A 121 7.53 -17.97 -0.35
CA THR A 121 8.12 -19.15 -1.03
C THR A 121 7.56 -20.49 -0.55
N TYR A 122 7.21 -20.63 0.72
CA TYR A 122 6.69 -21.85 1.34
C TYR A 122 5.56 -21.50 2.30
N LEU A 123 4.66 -22.46 2.49
CA LEU A 123 3.60 -22.41 3.47
C LEU A 123 4.04 -23.08 4.76
N TYR A 124 3.50 -22.59 5.88
CA TYR A 124 3.80 -23.08 7.22
C TYR A 124 2.51 -23.38 7.96
N GLY A 125 2.44 -24.55 8.61
CA GLY A 125 1.33 -24.92 9.48
C GLY A 125 1.78 -25.11 10.92
N SER A 126 1.05 -24.54 11.86
CA SER A 126 1.34 -24.62 13.28
C SER A 126 0.66 -25.83 13.93
N ALA A 127 1.42 -26.71 14.61
CA ALA A 127 0.82 -27.79 15.41
C ALA A 127 1.71 -28.20 16.59
N ASP A 128 1.09 -28.33 17.76
CA ASP A 128 1.79 -28.57 19.03
C ASP A 128 2.95 -27.57 19.21
N TYR A 129 4.17 -28.05 19.48
CA TYR A 129 5.38 -27.22 19.56
C TYR A 129 6.03 -26.92 18.20
N ASN A 130 5.53 -27.46 17.09
CA ASN A 130 6.22 -27.43 15.82
C ASN A 130 5.53 -26.52 14.81
N ILE A 131 6.34 -25.93 13.94
CA ILE A 131 5.93 -25.24 12.72
C ILE A 131 6.42 -26.10 11.55
N TYR A 132 5.49 -26.58 10.74
CA TYR A 132 5.74 -27.50 9.64
C TYR A 132 5.70 -26.75 8.32
N ALA A 133 6.71 -26.93 7.48
CA ALA A 133 6.80 -26.26 6.18
C ALA A 133 6.44 -27.20 5.02
N PHE A 134 5.72 -26.68 4.03
CA PHE A 134 5.33 -27.38 2.81
C PHE A 134 5.34 -26.44 1.60
N ASP A 135 5.54 -26.99 0.39
CA ASP A 135 5.48 -26.23 -0.87
C ASP A 135 4.05 -26.09 -1.42
N GLU A 136 3.90 -25.40 -2.56
CA GLU A 136 2.58 -25.18 -3.21
C GLU A 136 1.85 -26.47 -3.60
N ASP A 137 2.59 -27.57 -3.75
CA ASP A 137 2.07 -28.89 -4.09
C ASP A 137 1.81 -29.75 -2.84
N GLY A 138 2.17 -29.24 -1.65
CA GLY A 138 1.99 -29.92 -0.38
C GLY A 138 3.12 -30.81 0.09
N ASN A 139 4.25 -30.78 -0.59
CA ASN A 139 5.37 -31.63 -0.21
C ASN A 139 6.12 -31.01 0.96
N ASP A 140 6.53 -31.86 1.89
CA ASP A 140 7.36 -31.50 3.04
C ASP A 140 8.61 -30.73 2.62
N VAL A 141 8.99 -29.74 3.43
CA VAL A 141 10.28 -29.05 3.33
C VAL A 141 11.10 -29.30 4.61
N PRO A 142 11.78 -30.45 4.77
CA PRO A 142 12.36 -30.89 6.05
C PRO A 142 13.43 -29.97 6.66
N GLY A 143 14.04 -29.08 5.86
CA GLY A 143 15.01 -28.09 6.33
C GLY A 143 14.38 -26.79 6.86
N MET A 144 13.08 -26.61 6.66
CA MET A 144 12.34 -25.40 7.01
C MET A 144 11.33 -25.65 8.16
N MET A 145 11.35 -26.84 8.77
CA MET A 145 10.56 -27.15 9.96
C MET A 145 11.31 -26.77 11.23
N PHE A 146 10.62 -26.18 12.20
CA PHE A 146 11.24 -25.70 13.44
C PHE A 146 10.27 -25.74 14.62
N THR A 147 10.79 -25.51 15.82
CA THR A 147 9.99 -25.50 17.06
C THR A 147 9.61 -24.07 17.43
N GLY A 148 8.31 -23.84 17.66
CA GLY A 148 7.79 -22.61 18.24
C GLY A 148 7.76 -22.64 19.78
N PRO A 149 7.50 -21.49 20.42
CA PRO A 149 7.58 -21.31 21.87
C PRO A 149 6.36 -21.78 22.67
N SER A 150 5.24 -22.11 22.01
CA SER A 150 3.98 -22.48 22.65
C SER A 150 3.54 -23.90 22.30
N ASN A 151 2.68 -24.51 23.13
CA ASN A 151 1.97 -25.75 22.80
C ASN A 151 0.47 -25.66 23.15
N PRO A 152 -0.42 -25.62 22.14
CA PRO A 152 -0.07 -25.47 20.72
C PRO A 152 0.50 -24.07 20.42
N ASN A 153 1.27 -23.93 19.36
CA ASN A 153 1.37 -22.66 18.61
C ASN A 153 0.05 -22.55 17.85
N ARG A 154 -0.96 -21.85 18.40
CA ARG A 154 -2.32 -21.94 17.85
C ARG A 154 -2.47 -21.04 16.64
N ALA A 155 -2.29 -19.74 16.86
CA ALA A 155 -2.25 -18.74 15.80
C ALA A 155 -0.82 -18.63 15.23
N LEU A 156 -0.68 -18.27 13.96
CA LEU A 156 0.62 -18.14 13.32
C LEU A 156 0.59 -17.04 12.26
N ALA A 157 1.54 -16.10 12.33
CA ALA A 157 1.78 -15.12 11.27
C ALA A 157 3.28 -14.99 11.00
N TYR A 158 3.65 -14.56 9.81
CA TYR A 158 5.04 -14.39 9.38
C TYR A 158 5.33 -12.93 9.03
N ASP A 159 6.43 -12.40 9.56
CA ASP A 159 6.97 -11.08 9.24
C ASP A 159 8.12 -11.22 8.22
N PRO A 160 7.92 -10.83 6.95
CA PRO A 160 8.94 -10.94 5.91
C PRO A 160 10.12 -9.99 6.09
N ALA A 161 9.96 -8.88 6.82
CA ALA A 161 11.02 -7.88 6.99
C ALA A 161 12.13 -8.38 7.93
N THR A 162 11.76 -9.18 8.92
CA THR A 162 12.68 -9.70 9.95
C THR A 162 12.94 -11.21 9.85
N ASP A 163 12.22 -11.93 8.98
CA ASP A 163 12.19 -13.40 8.93
C ASP A 163 11.77 -14.01 10.29
N HIS A 164 10.87 -13.31 10.99
CA HIS A 164 10.31 -13.74 12.27
C HIS A 164 8.89 -14.27 12.10
N PHE A 165 8.47 -15.05 13.09
CA PHE A 165 7.12 -15.59 13.24
C PHE A 165 6.49 -15.04 14.51
N TRP A 166 5.18 -14.86 14.46
CA TRP A 166 4.35 -14.47 15.56
C TRP A 166 3.38 -15.60 15.91
N THR A 167 3.23 -15.90 17.19
CA THR A 167 2.27 -16.93 17.65
C THR A 167 1.66 -16.57 19.00
N ALA A 168 0.46 -17.07 19.24
CA ALA A 168 -0.14 -17.15 20.56
C ALA A 168 -1.05 -18.39 20.63
N SER A 169 -1.56 -18.67 21.82
CA SER A 169 -2.52 -19.76 22.00
C SER A 169 -3.49 -19.48 23.13
N PHE A 170 -4.78 -19.57 22.82
CA PHE A 170 -5.86 -19.36 23.78
C PHE A 170 -5.68 -18.01 24.51
N SER A 171 -5.73 -18.00 25.85
CA SER A 171 -5.44 -16.82 26.68
C SER A 171 -3.94 -16.65 27.03
N GLY A 172 -3.07 -17.39 26.36
CA GLY A 172 -1.63 -17.34 26.53
C GLY A 172 -1.00 -16.04 25.99
N PRO A 173 0.30 -15.85 26.22
CA PRO A 173 1.02 -14.69 25.71
C PRO A 173 1.20 -14.75 24.18
N ILE A 174 1.49 -13.59 23.61
CA ILE A 174 1.98 -13.42 22.24
C ILE A 174 3.50 -13.60 22.28
N TYR A 175 4.05 -14.26 21.27
CA TYR A 175 5.48 -14.45 21.06
C TYR A 175 5.89 -13.96 19.69
N GLU A 176 7.09 -13.40 19.62
CA GLU A 176 7.87 -13.16 18.40
C GLU A 176 9.11 -14.05 18.45
N PHE A 177 9.37 -14.83 17.40
CA PHE A 177 10.45 -15.82 17.37
C PHE A 177 10.98 -16.08 15.95
N ASP A 178 12.22 -16.51 15.82
CA ASP A 178 12.81 -16.87 14.51
C ASP A 178 12.64 -18.36 14.16
N ARG A 179 13.09 -18.74 12.96
CA ARG A 179 13.14 -20.13 12.48
C ARG A 179 14.07 -21.04 13.29
N ALA A 180 14.99 -20.49 14.07
CA ALA A 180 15.81 -21.28 15.00
C ALA A 180 15.09 -21.53 16.34
N GLY A 181 13.89 -20.99 16.51
CA GLY A 181 13.10 -21.09 17.74
C GLY A 181 13.53 -20.12 18.83
N ASN A 182 14.38 -19.13 18.51
CA ASN A 182 14.78 -18.11 19.47
C ASN A 182 13.63 -17.11 19.66
N VAL A 183 13.24 -16.87 20.90
CA VAL A 183 12.20 -15.88 21.24
C VAL A 183 12.83 -14.51 21.40
N PHE A 184 12.40 -13.55 20.60
CA PHE A 184 12.83 -12.14 20.66
C PHE A 184 11.96 -11.31 21.59
N TRP A 185 10.67 -11.62 21.61
CA TRP A 185 9.72 -10.93 22.48
C TRP A 185 8.61 -11.86 22.95
N THR A 186 8.11 -11.60 24.16
CA THR A 186 6.88 -12.21 24.68
C THR A 186 6.14 -11.21 25.56
N GLY A 187 4.81 -11.19 25.45
CA GLY A 187 3.96 -10.33 26.25
C GLY A 187 2.53 -10.85 26.38
N PRO A 188 1.76 -10.34 27.34
CA PRO A 188 0.40 -10.80 27.55
C PRO A 188 -0.48 -10.46 26.34
N SER A 189 -1.30 -11.40 25.88
CA SER A 189 -2.38 -11.10 24.92
C SER A 189 -3.49 -10.29 25.59
N GLY A 190 -3.84 -10.63 26.83
CA GLY A 190 -5.02 -10.05 27.49
C GLY A 190 -6.35 -10.49 26.88
N LEU A 191 -6.31 -11.41 25.91
CA LEU A 191 -7.46 -11.97 25.20
C LEU A 191 -7.85 -13.32 25.81
N LEU A 192 -9.07 -13.80 25.51
CA LEU A 192 -9.61 -15.01 26.13
C LEU A 192 -9.35 -16.27 25.29
N GLY A 193 -9.25 -16.12 23.97
CA GLY A 193 -9.07 -17.23 23.07
C GLY A 193 -8.51 -16.76 21.73
N VAL A 194 -7.19 -16.64 21.62
CA VAL A 194 -6.49 -16.37 20.36
C VAL A 194 -6.36 -17.64 19.53
N TYR A 195 -6.89 -17.63 18.31
CA TYR A 195 -6.99 -18.81 17.44
C TYR A 195 -6.27 -18.63 16.10
N GLY A 196 -6.32 -17.44 15.51
CA GLY A 196 -5.67 -17.11 14.23
C GLY A 196 -4.90 -15.80 14.30
N MET A 197 -3.92 -15.62 13.42
CA MET A 197 -3.18 -14.37 13.28
C MET A 197 -2.81 -14.13 11.81
N ALA A 198 -2.77 -12.87 11.39
CA ALA A 198 -2.27 -12.51 10.08
C ALA A 198 -1.33 -11.31 10.19
N TRP A 199 -0.26 -11.33 9.40
CA TRP A 199 0.65 -10.20 9.28
C TRP A 199 0.18 -9.31 8.14
N ASP A 200 0.11 -8.02 8.42
CA ASP A 200 -0.27 -6.98 7.48
C ASP A 200 0.93 -6.08 7.29
N ASP A 201 1.74 -6.35 6.28
CA ASP A 201 2.89 -5.54 5.85
C ASP A 201 2.52 -4.52 4.77
N ALA A 202 1.26 -4.51 4.33
CA ALA A 202 0.78 -3.64 3.29
C ALA A 202 0.22 -2.32 3.82
N ALA A 203 -0.08 -2.26 5.12
CA ALA A 203 -0.67 -1.08 5.70
C ALA A 203 0.37 0.03 5.72
N PHE A 204 0.00 1.15 5.12
CA PHE A 204 0.94 2.22 4.90
C PHE A 204 1.46 2.83 6.21
N ASN A 205 0.67 2.78 7.30
CA ASN A 205 1.04 3.28 8.63
C ASN A 205 1.66 2.24 9.57
N GLY A 206 2.01 1.05 9.06
CA GLY A 206 2.88 0.13 9.76
C GLY A 206 2.76 -1.29 9.22
N PRO A 207 3.69 -2.18 9.56
CA PRO A 207 3.27 -3.56 9.70
C PRO A 207 2.33 -3.66 10.90
N TRP A 208 1.20 -4.33 10.73
CA TRP A 208 0.28 -4.67 11.81
C TRP A 208 0.19 -6.18 12.00
N LEU A 209 -0.11 -6.59 13.22
CA LEU A 209 -0.47 -7.97 13.51
C LEU A 209 -1.97 -8.02 13.82
N TRP A 210 -2.74 -8.67 12.96
CA TRP A 210 -4.15 -8.95 13.18
C TRP A 210 -4.29 -10.22 14.01
N ILE A 211 -5.04 -10.15 15.10
CA ILE A 211 -5.20 -11.25 16.06
C ILE A 211 -6.66 -11.64 16.16
N TYR A 212 -6.98 -12.87 15.76
CA TYR A 212 -8.34 -13.40 15.75
C TYR A 212 -8.67 -14.12 17.06
N ASP A 213 -9.59 -13.52 17.81
CA ASP A 213 -10.04 -13.98 19.11
C ASP A 213 -11.47 -14.51 19.08
N GLN A 214 -11.71 -15.50 19.94
CA GLN A 214 -13.03 -15.96 20.32
C GLN A 214 -13.32 -15.52 21.77
N SER A 215 -14.24 -14.58 21.94
CA SER A 215 -14.75 -14.18 23.25
C SER A 215 -16.28 -14.05 23.25
N GLY A 216 -16.90 -14.43 24.38
CA GLY A 216 -18.35 -14.28 24.60
C GLY A 216 -19.19 -15.56 24.48
N SER A 217 -20.47 -15.44 24.85
CA SER A 217 -21.51 -16.47 24.69
C SER A 217 -22.82 -15.80 24.25
N PRO A 218 -23.38 -16.13 23.06
CA PRO A 218 -22.81 -17.02 22.05
C PRO A 218 -21.44 -16.52 21.58
N ALA A 219 -20.56 -17.43 21.17
CA ALA A 219 -19.21 -17.08 20.75
C ALA A 219 -19.28 -16.07 19.60
N SER A 220 -18.83 -14.85 19.87
CA SER A 220 -18.58 -13.83 18.85
C SER A 220 -17.09 -13.87 18.54
N THR A 221 -16.76 -13.80 17.26
CA THR A 221 -15.38 -13.83 16.82
C THR A 221 -14.95 -12.41 16.49
N THR A 222 -13.86 -11.95 17.08
CA THR A 222 -13.41 -10.55 16.99
C THR A 222 -11.95 -10.54 16.56
N VAL A 223 -11.59 -9.67 15.62
CA VAL A 223 -10.19 -9.41 15.30
C VAL A 223 -9.72 -8.15 16.02
N PHE A 224 -8.50 -8.18 16.52
CA PHE A 224 -7.84 -7.08 17.22
C PHE A 224 -6.57 -6.67 16.47
N LYS A 225 -6.31 -5.37 16.38
CA LYS A 225 -5.06 -4.86 15.82
C LYS A 225 -4.00 -4.72 16.90
N PHE A 226 -2.85 -5.33 16.69
CA PHE A 226 -1.68 -5.23 17.56
C PHE A 226 -0.56 -4.51 16.82
N ASP A 227 0.11 -3.60 17.54
CA ASP A 227 1.30 -2.89 17.07
C ASP A 227 2.54 -3.73 17.41
N PRO A 228 3.14 -4.41 16.42
CA PRO A 228 4.30 -5.27 16.65
C PRO A 228 5.57 -4.48 16.94
N ILE A 229 5.62 -3.17 16.71
CA ILE A 229 6.80 -2.33 16.98
C ILE A 229 6.77 -1.88 18.45
N ASN A 230 5.65 -1.27 18.86
CA ASN A 230 5.46 -0.75 20.21
C ASN A 230 4.99 -1.82 21.20
N LYS A 231 4.69 -3.04 20.72
CA LYS A 231 4.31 -4.21 21.51
C LYS A 231 3.04 -3.99 22.35
N VAL A 232 2.05 -3.32 21.76
CA VAL A 232 0.79 -2.95 22.42
C VAL A 232 -0.39 -3.14 21.49
N PHE A 233 -1.56 -3.48 22.03
CA PHE A 233 -2.80 -3.39 21.26
C PHE A 233 -3.14 -1.93 20.98
N THR A 234 -3.58 -1.64 19.76
CA THR A 234 -3.98 -0.28 19.38
C THR A 234 -5.33 0.12 19.97
N GLY A 235 -6.07 -0.88 20.45
CA GLY A 235 -7.47 -0.78 20.88
C GLY A 235 -8.47 -0.85 19.73
N TYR A 236 -7.99 -0.99 18.49
CA TYR A 236 -8.82 -1.28 17.32
C TYR A 236 -9.31 -2.73 17.35
N SER A 237 -10.61 -2.92 17.12
CA SER A 237 -11.19 -4.26 17.00
C SER A 237 -12.43 -4.29 16.11
N TYR A 238 -12.57 -5.35 15.31
CA TYR A 238 -13.77 -5.61 14.51
C TYR A 238 -14.46 -6.90 14.95
N ASN A 239 -15.76 -6.85 15.21
CA ASN A 239 -16.54 -8.04 15.54
C ASN A 239 -17.12 -8.60 14.24
N PHE A 240 -16.65 -9.78 13.82
CA PHE A 240 -17.18 -10.38 12.61
C PHE A 240 -18.66 -10.74 12.80
N PRO A 241 -19.54 -10.26 11.90
CA PRO A 241 -20.95 -10.61 11.98
C PRO A 241 -21.14 -12.11 11.75
N LEU A 242 -22.13 -12.69 12.41
CA LEU A 242 -22.50 -14.09 12.17
C LEU A 242 -23.13 -14.22 10.78
N PRO A 243 -22.63 -15.13 9.92
CA PRO A 243 -23.27 -15.39 8.64
C PRO A 243 -24.72 -15.87 8.80
N GLN A 244 -25.56 -15.57 7.82
CA GLN A 244 -26.98 -15.90 7.88
C GLN A 244 -27.19 -17.41 8.06
N GLY A 245 -28.00 -17.80 9.05
CA GLY A 245 -28.28 -19.20 9.38
C GLY A 245 -27.38 -19.80 10.48
N TYR A 246 -26.34 -19.06 10.91
CA TYR A 246 -25.47 -19.48 12.00
C TYR A 246 -25.94 -18.91 13.35
N SER A 247 -25.83 -19.74 14.40
CA SER A 247 -26.19 -19.38 15.78
C SER A 247 -24.99 -19.05 16.66
N SER A 248 -23.79 -19.50 16.25
CA SER A 248 -22.50 -19.13 16.82
C SER A 248 -21.38 -19.50 15.84
N ASN A 249 -20.22 -18.88 16.00
CA ASN A 249 -19.01 -19.22 15.27
C ASN A 249 -17.81 -19.31 16.22
N THR A 250 -16.85 -20.17 15.93
CA THR A 250 -15.54 -20.27 16.61
C THR A 250 -14.47 -19.80 15.65
N ALA A 251 -13.60 -18.90 16.11
CA ALA A 251 -12.48 -18.42 15.32
C ALA A 251 -11.56 -19.59 14.92
N GLY A 252 -11.11 -19.63 13.67
CA GLY A 252 -10.06 -20.51 13.19
C GLY A 252 -8.80 -19.69 12.87
N GLY A 253 -8.14 -20.06 11.79
CA GLY A 253 -7.02 -19.32 11.20
C GLY A 253 -7.43 -17.99 10.58
N LEU A 254 -6.43 -17.17 10.32
CA LEU A 254 -6.58 -15.85 9.73
C LEU A 254 -5.46 -15.65 8.70
N CYS A 255 -5.76 -15.07 7.55
CA CYS A 255 -4.74 -14.70 6.58
C CYS A 255 -5.01 -13.30 6.02
N PHE A 256 -3.98 -12.69 5.47
CA PHE A 256 -4.02 -11.35 4.90
C PHE A 256 -3.31 -11.36 3.54
N THR A 257 -3.97 -10.88 2.49
CA THR A 257 -3.45 -10.98 1.13
C THR A 257 -4.12 -9.98 0.19
N ASN A 258 -3.46 -9.66 -0.92
CA ASN A 258 -4.08 -9.04 -2.08
C ASN A 258 -4.09 -9.94 -3.32
N GLU A 259 -3.61 -11.19 -3.20
CA GLU A 259 -3.62 -12.12 -4.33
C GLU A 259 -5.05 -12.53 -4.70
N TRP A 260 -5.96 -12.60 -3.72
CA TRP A 260 -7.37 -12.98 -3.93
C TRP A 260 -8.16 -11.86 -4.63
N ASN A 261 -7.84 -10.60 -4.32
CA ASN A 261 -8.42 -9.42 -4.95
C ASN A 261 -7.33 -8.40 -5.32
N SER A 262 -7.11 -8.21 -6.62
CA SER A 262 -6.07 -7.31 -7.11
C SER A 262 -6.33 -5.82 -6.83
N THR A 263 -7.54 -5.45 -6.41
CA THR A 263 -7.90 -4.05 -6.12
C THR A 263 -7.93 -3.73 -4.64
N HIS A 264 -8.04 -4.73 -3.76
CA HIS A 264 -8.11 -4.54 -2.31
C HIS A 264 -7.34 -5.62 -1.56
N TRP A 265 -6.64 -5.20 -0.51
CA TRP A 265 -6.20 -6.14 0.51
C TRP A 265 -7.41 -6.74 1.19
N VAL A 266 -7.34 -8.04 1.48
CA VAL A 266 -8.42 -8.77 2.12
C VAL A 266 -7.91 -9.54 3.31
N LEU A 267 -8.78 -9.67 4.30
CA LEU A 267 -8.58 -10.55 5.45
C LEU A 267 -9.45 -11.80 5.25
N GLY A 268 -8.81 -12.96 5.09
CA GLY A 268 -9.48 -14.24 5.02
C GLY A 268 -9.60 -14.85 6.41
N ALA A 269 -10.82 -15.02 6.91
CA ALA A 269 -11.06 -15.57 8.25
C ALA A 269 -11.80 -16.90 8.17
N LEU A 270 -11.23 -17.93 8.82
CA LEU A 270 -11.90 -19.21 8.96
C LEU A 270 -12.85 -19.19 10.17
N GLY A 271 -14.10 -19.58 9.95
CA GLY A 271 -15.09 -19.78 11.00
C GLY A 271 -15.50 -21.24 11.14
N GLN A 272 -15.56 -21.77 12.37
CA GLN A 272 -16.20 -23.05 12.67
C GLN A 272 -17.60 -22.83 13.27
N GLY A 273 -18.65 -23.11 12.49
CA GLY A 273 -20.01 -22.70 12.80
C GLY A 273 -20.96 -23.78 13.36
N ASN A 274 -22.05 -23.33 14.00
CA ASN A 274 -23.15 -24.14 14.55
C ASN A 274 -24.51 -23.55 14.11
N PRO A 275 -25.51 -24.34 13.67
CA PRO A 275 -25.59 -25.82 13.69
C PRO A 275 -24.94 -26.54 12.52
N ASN A 276 -24.55 -27.79 12.80
CA ASN A 276 -24.07 -28.81 11.87
C ASN A 276 -22.58 -28.86 11.54
N ASN A 277 -21.70 -28.16 12.28
CA ASN A 277 -20.26 -28.18 12.02
C ASN A 277 -19.93 -27.63 10.62
N ASN A 278 -20.71 -26.66 10.15
CA ASN A 278 -20.43 -25.99 8.90
C ASN A 278 -19.29 -25.01 9.14
N ASP A 279 -18.11 -25.35 8.63
CA ASP A 279 -16.98 -24.43 8.61
C ASP A 279 -17.11 -23.52 7.39
N LEU A 280 -16.52 -22.34 7.45
CA LEU A 280 -16.61 -21.34 6.41
C LEU A 280 -15.31 -20.56 6.26
N ILE A 281 -15.11 -19.97 5.09
CA ILE A 281 -14.19 -18.85 4.89
C ILE A 281 -15.04 -17.61 4.63
N ALA A 282 -14.82 -16.57 5.42
CA ALA A 282 -15.31 -15.23 5.11
C ALA A 282 -14.14 -14.36 4.66
N VAL A 283 -14.34 -13.61 3.58
CA VAL A 283 -13.35 -12.69 3.01
C VAL A 283 -13.85 -11.28 3.28
N TYR A 284 -13.08 -10.54 4.07
CA TYR A 284 -13.38 -9.16 4.45
C TYR A 284 -12.50 -8.21 3.66
N GLU A 285 -13.11 -7.19 3.08
CA GLU A 285 -12.43 -6.05 2.48
C GLU A 285 -11.64 -5.29 3.54
N MET A 286 -10.38 -4.97 3.26
CA MET A 286 -9.58 -4.13 4.16
C MET A 286 -9.48 -2.74 3.54
N TYR A 287 -8.36 -2.45 2.89
CA TYR A 287 -8.13 -1.19 2.19
C TYR A 287 -7.63 -1.50 0.77
N PRO A 288 -7.83 -0.59 -0.19
CA PRO A 288 -7.40 -0.78 -1.56
C PRO A 288 -5.92 -1.15 -1.69
N VAL A 289 -5.61 -1.98 -2.68
CA VAL A 289 -4.25 -2.14 -3.18
C VAL A 289 -3.98 -0.90 -4.02
N GLU A 290 -3.49 0.16 -3.39
CA GLU A 290 -3.19 1.39 -4.12
C GLU A 290 -1.96 1.15 -5.03
N PRO A 291 -2.02 1.30 -6.37
CA PRO A 291 -1.23 2.37 -6.96
C PRO A 291 -1.81 3.70 -6.44
N PRO A 292 -1.01 4.74 -6.12
CA PRO A 292 -1.56 6.01 -5.68
C PRO A 292 -2.62 6.38 -6.71
N PRO A 293 -3.89 6.45 -6.29
CA PRO A 293 -4.93 6.75 -7.24
C PRO A 293 -4.64 8.17 -7.67
N SER A 294 -4.70 8.38 -8.99
CA SER A 294 -4.46 9.68 -9.59
C SER A 294 -5.64 10.60 -9.23
N TRP A 295 -5.69 11.02 -7.98
CA TRP A 295 -6.59 12.04 -7.48
C TRP A 295 -5.85 13.36 -7.60
N SER A 296 -6.29 14.19 -8.55
CA SER A 296 -6.59 15.64 -8.51
C SER A 296 -5.83 16.65 -7.63
N MET A 297 -4.94 16.21 -6.76
CA MET A 297 -4.05 17.00 -5.94
C MET A 297 -2.65 16.54 -6.28
N ASN A 298 -1.85 17.40 -6.89
CA ASN A 298 -0.45 17.08 -7.19
C ASN A 298 0.46 17.81 -6.21
N VAL A 299 1.59 17.20 -5.86
CA VAL A 299 2.67 17.82 -5.11
C VAL A 299 3.99 17.64 -5.86
N ASP A 300 4.61 18.75 -6.23
CA ASP A 300 5.96 18.76 -6.80
C ASP A 300 6.96 19.29 -5.78
N LEU A 301 8.08 18.60 -5.64
CA LEU A 301 9.18 18.93 -4.75
C LEU A 301 10.48 19.09 -5.53
N THR A 302 10.82 20.33 -5.87
CA THR A 302 12.04 20.61 -6.65
C THR A 302 13.23 20.82 -5.73
N TYR A 303 14.20 19.92 -5.76
CA TYR A 303 15.46 20.08 -5.03
C TYR A 303 16.37 21.15 -5.64
N LEU A 304 16.80 22.11 -4.81
CA LEU A 304 17.67 23.22 -5.22
C LEU A 304 19.13 23.10 -4.73
N GLY A 305 19.39 22.36 -3.65
CA GLY A 305 20.75 22.15 -3.15
C GLY A 305 20.87 22.05 -1.62
N GLY A 306 22.04 21.63 -1.14
CA GLY A 306 22.36 21.52 0.30
C GLY A 306 23.09 20.22 0.67
N SER A 307 22.86 19.15 -0.08
CA SER A 307 23.55 17.87 0.03
C SER A 307 24.95 17.91 -0.65
N PRO A 308 25.99 17.27 -0.07
CA PRO A 308 25.98 16.60 1.23
C PRO A 308 25.97 17.61 2.40
N ILE A 309 25.20 17.30 3.45
CA ILE A 309 25.13 18.11 4.67
C ILE A 309 26.38 17.84 5.52
N PRO A 310 27.16 18.85 5.91
CA PRO A 310 28.37 18.63 6.73
C PRO A 310 28.07 18.07 8.13
N VAL A 311 29.10 17.53 8.78
CA VAL A 311 29.01 17.01 10.17
C VAL A 311 28.43 18.05 11.13
N GLY A 312 28.78 19.33 10.97
CA GLY A 312 28.26 20.44 11.79
C GLY A 312 26.79 20.81 11.56
N GLY A 313 26.11 20.17 10.62
CA GLY A 313 24.76 20.52 10.17
C GLY A 313 24.77 21.46 8.98
N GLY A 314 23.58 21.76 8.46
CA GLY A 314 23.37 22.56 7.27
C GLY A 314 21.90 22.78 7.01
N ALA A 315 21.54 22.99 5.74
CA ALA A 315 20.15 23.07 5.32
C ALA A 315 19.98 22.53 3.90
N LEU A 316 18.82 21.98 3.64
CA LEU A 316 18.32 21.65 2.31
C LEU A 316 17.54 22.86 1.78
N ASN A 317 17.62 23.11 0.48
CA ASN A 317 16.86 24.14 -0.22
C ASN A 317 16.02 23.45 -1.29
N PHE A 318 14.76 23.84 -1.37
CA PHE A 318 13.79 23.24 -2.28
C PHE A 318 12.67 24.22 -2.61
N ASP A 319 11.96 23.95 -3.70
CA ASP A 319 10.65 24.54 -3.98
C ASP A 319 9.58 23.49 -3.71
N ILE A 320 8.40 23.91 -3.25
CA ILE A 320 7.24 23.03 -3.15
C ILE A 320 6.04 23.67 -3.84
N LEU A 321 5.36 22.89 -4.66
CA LEU A 321 4.14 23.25 -5.35
C LEU A 321 3.08 22.20 -5.03
N ILE A 322 1.90 22.63 -4.60
CA ILE A 322 0.71 21.78 -4.47
C ILE A 322 -0.39 22.40 -5.31
N GLU A 323 -0.96 21.61 -6.22
CA GLU A 323 -2.01 22.05 -7.15
C GLU A 323 -3.28 21.23 -6.95
N HIS A 324 -4.43 21.89 -7.10
CA HIS A 324 -5.74 21.28 -7.04
C HIS A 324 -6.43 21.38 -8.40
N ASP A 325 -6.38 20.29 -9.14
CA ASP A 325 -6.85 20.16 -10.52
C ASP A 325 -8.31 19.71 -10.64
N GLU A 326 -8.96 19.48 -9.50
CA GLU A 326 -10.32 18.98 -9.39
C GLU A 326 -11.37 20.10 -9.63
N THR A 327 -12.60 19.69 -9.94
CA THR A 327 -13.70 20.65 -10.20
C THR A 327 -14.54 21.00 -8.97
N THR A 328 -14.27 20.37 -7.83
CA THR A 328 -14.98 20.57 -6.54
C THR A 328 -14.00 20.74 -5.39
N PRO A 329 -14.36 21.46 -4.31
CA PRO A 329 -13.49 21.61 -3.15
C PRO A 329 -13.09 20.26 -2.53
N ILE A 330 -11.88 20.19 -1.97
CA ILE A 330 -11.32 18.98 -1.35
C ILE A 330 -10.84 19.24 0.08
N GLU A 331 -10.89 18.20 0.91
CA GLU A 331 -10.29 18.16 2.24
C GLU A 331 -9.08 17.23 2.23
N PHE A 332 -7.93 17.71 2.67
CA PHE A 332 -6.67 16.96 2.68
C PHE A 332 -5.68 17.52 3.71
N ASP A 333 -4.64 16.75 3.99
CA ASP A 333 -3.45 17.11 4.71
C ASP A 333 -2.27 17.24 3.74
N ALA A 334 -1.40 18.23 3.94
CA ALA A 334 -0.08 18.29 3.33
C ALA A 334 0.99 18.08 4.41
N TRP A 335 2.03 17.30 4.11
CA TRP A 335 3.10 17.04 5.08
C TRP A 335 4.45 16.80 4.45
N LEU A 336 5.49 16.98 5.27
CA LEU A 336 6.87 16.64 4.95
C LEU A 336 7.31 15.50 5.85
N ASP A 337 7.87 14.46 5.26
CA ASP A 337 8.47 13.32 5.97
C ASP A 337 9.95 13.19 5.66
N ILE A 338 10.70 12.63 6.60
CA ILE A 338 12.11 12.29 6.40
C ILE A 338 12.36 10.86 6.80
N GLU A 339 12.94 10.12 5.88
CA GLU A 339 13.39 8.75 6.09
C GLU A 339 14.90 8.71 6.25
N TYR A 340 15.38 7.81 7.12
CA TYR A 340 16.79 7.57 7.34
C TYR A 340 17.11 6.09 7.09
N GLN A 341 18.03 5.83 6.16
CA GLN A 341 18.58 4.48 5.90
C GLN A 341 17.51 3.40 5.68
N GLY A 342 16.43 3.67 4.94
CA GLY A 342 15.39 2.67 4.68
C GLY A 342 14.42 2.45 5.84
N GLY A 343 14.46 3.29 6.87
CA GLY A 343 13.61 3.17 8.06
C GLY A 343 12.22 3.79 7.91
N TYR A 344 11.44 3.84 8.98
CA TYR A 344 10.13 4.51 8.93
C TYR A 344 10.27 6.03 8.74
N PRO A 345 9.50 6.64 7.81
CA PRO A 345 9.49 8.09 7.65
C PRO A 345 8.98 8.80 8.90
N ALA A 346 9.66 9.88 9.31
CA ALA A 346 9.26 10.72 10.42
C ALA A 346 8.68 12.04 9.90
N THR A 347 7.43 12.34 10.27
CA THR A 347 6.79 13.61 9.90
C THR A 347 7.41 14.79 10.62
N VAL A 348 7.89 15.75 9.83
CA VAL A 348 8.53 16.96 10.33
C VAL A 348 7.65 18.21 10.24
N VAL A 349 6.69 18.23 9.32
CA VAL A 349 5.66 19.27 9.19
C VAL A 349 4.37 18.62 8.74
N LYS A 350 3.24 19.04 9.29
CA LYS A 350 1.90 18.73 8.76
C LYS A 350 1.01 19.97 8.81
N ARG A 351 0.19 20.16 7.77
CA ARG A 351 -0.91 21.12 7.76
C ARG A 351 -2.18 20.49 7.19
N SER A 352 -3.31 20.70 7.86
CA SER A 352 -4.64 20.25 7.42
C SER A 352 -5.39 21.37 6.71
N PHE A 353 -6.08 21.01 5.63
CA PHE A 353 -6.91 21.90 4.82
C PHE A 353 -8.33 21.38 4.74
N SER A 354 -9.28 22.24 5.10
CA SER A 354 -10.72 22.02 4.88
C SER A 354 -11.20 22.96 3.78
N ASP A 355 -12.06 22.49 2.88
CA ASP A 355 -12.68 23.32 1.83
C ASP A 355 -11.67 24.00 0.90
N PHE A 356 -10.60 23.28 0.52
CA PHE A 356 -9.61 23.77 -0.44
C PHE A 356 -10.25 23.84 -1.83
N GLN A 357 -10.53 25.06 -2.29
CA GLN A 357 -11.33 25.25 -3.51
C GLN A 357 -10.58 24.76 -4.76
N PRO A 358 -11.31 24.36 -5.82
CA PRO A 358 -10.73 24.22 -7.16
C PRO A 358 -9.83 25.40 -7.47
N VAL A 359 -8.77 25.17 -8.23
CA VAL A 359 -7.83 26.21 -8.70
C VAL A 359 -7.02 26.94 -7.61
N TRP A 360 -7.19 26.60 -6.34
CA TRP A 360 -6.25 27.02 -5.31
C TRP A 360 -4.94 26.24 -5.44
N SER A 361 -3.85 26.84 -5.00
CA SER A 361 -2.55 26.18 -4.95
C SER A 361 -1.73 26.66 -3.76
N ILE A 362 -0.67 25.92 -3.44
CA ILE A 362 0.40 26.33 -2.54
C ILE A 362 1.65 26.35 -3.39
N ASN A 363 2.27 27.51 -3.60
CA ASN A 363 3.52 27.61 -4.36
C ASN A 363 4.54 28.35 -3.53
N ARG A 364 5.56 27.62 -3.07
CA ARG A 364 6.51 28.08 -2.07
C ARG A 364 7.93 27.87 -2.58
N PRO A 365 8.45 28.88 -3.29
CA PRO A 365 9.80 28.81 -3.79
C PRO A 365 10.82 29.19 -2.71
N ASN A 366 12.04 28.69 -2.85
CA ASN A 366 13.20 28.94 -2.00
C ASN A 366 12.95 28.58 -0.52
N MET A 367 12.24 27.49 -0.28
CA MET A 367 12.10 26.93 1.06
C MET A 367 13.44 26.40 1.54
N TYR A 368 13.61 26.43 2.86
CA TYR A 368 14.77 25.87 3.53
C TYR A 368 14.33 24.91 4.63
N PHE A 369 15.00 23.76 4.71
CA PHE A 369 14.84 22.82 5.81
C PHE A 369 16.17 22.67 6.55
N PRO A 370 16.26 23.09 7.82
CA PRO A 370 17.49 22.94 8.60
C PRO A 370 17.76 21.48 8.95
N VAL A 371 18.99 21.02 8.73
CA VAL A 371 19.46 19.69 9.12
C VAL A 371 20.47 19.83 10.27
N PRO A 372 20.08 19.52 11.53
CA PRO A 372 20.94 19.68 12.70
C PRO A 372 22.25 18.88 12.60
N GLY A 373 23.34 19.43 13.13
CA GLY A 373 24.61 18.69 13.24
C GLY A 373 24.54 17.45 14.13
N SER A 374 23.55 17.39 15.02
CA SER A 374 23.28 16.24 15.90
C SER A 374 22.53 15.09 15.22
N TRP A 375 22.04 15.27 13.99
CA TRP A 375 21.50 14.16 13.22
C TRP A 375 22.62 13.19 12.85
N ALA A 376 22.24 11.91 12.69
CA ALA A 376 23.16 10.89 12.24
C ALA A 376 23.76 11.23 10.86
N GLY A 377 24.92 10.67 10.56
CA GLY A 377 25.41 10.59 9.19
C GLY A 377 24.73 9.45 8.45
N GLY A 378 24.64 9.55 7.12
CA GLY A 378 24.06 8.53 6.28
C GLY A 378 23.17 9.08 5.18
N ASP A 379 22.43 8.18 4.57
CA ASP A 379 21.50 8.44 3.48
C ASP A 379 20.10 8.70 4.03
N TYR A 380 19.45 9.70 3.44
CA TYR A 380 18.14 10.17 3.81
C TYR A 380 17.29 10.38 2.56
N GLU A 381 15.99 10.22 2.70
CA GLU A 381 14.99 10.65 1.72
C GLU A 381 14.07 11.70 2.34
N PHE A 382 13.81 12.76 1.59
CA PHE A 382 12.98 13.87 2.01
C PHE A 382 11.75 13.91 1.12
N PHE A 383 10.58 13.71 1.71
CA PHE A 383 9.31 13.57 1.01
C PHE A 383 8.41 14.77 1.24
N ALA A 384 7.67 15.17 0.20
CA ALA A 384 6.49 16.00 0.30
C ALA A 384 5.27 15.20 -0.17
N ARG A 385 4.20 15.26 0.62
CA ARG A 385 3.01 14.42 0.43
C ARG A 385 1.74 15.21 0.62
N VAL A 386 0.73 14.86 -0.15
CA VAL A 386 -0.65 15.32 0.03
C VAL A 386 -1.58 14.12 0.14
N GLY A 387 -2.61 14.22 0.97
CA GLY A 387 -3.56 13.14 1.19
C GLY A 387 -4.19 13.18 2.58
N TRP A 388 -4.71 12.08 3.10
CA TRP A 388 -5.23 12.04 4.47
C TRP A 388 -4.19 11.51 5.44
N HIS A 389 -3.34 12.39 5.97
CA HIS A 389 -2.21 12.00 6.82
C HIS A 389 -2.63 11.18 8.05
N SER A 390 -3.78 11.43 8.69
CA SER A 390 -4.19 10.58 9.84
C SER A 390 -4.42 9.12 9.45
N GLN A 391 -4.79 8.89 8.20
CA GLN A 391 -4.96 7.58 7.56
C GLN A 391 -3.69 7.15 6.82
N TYR A 392 -2.75 8.08 6.74
CA TYR A 392 -1.55 8.07 5.92
C TYR A 392 -1.86 7.86 4.42
N ILE A 393 -3.12 7.90 3.97
CA ILE A 393 -3.47 7.78 2.53
C ILE A 393 -2.82 8.91 1.75
N ILE A 394 -1.99 8.58 0.75
CA ILE A 394 -1.29 9.53 -0.12
C ILE A 394 -2.06 9.65 -1.43
N PHE A 395 -2.38 10.89 -1.80
CA PHE A 395 -2.95 11.23 -3.10
C PHE A 395 -1.84 11.42 -4.13
N ASP A 396 -0.79 12.13 -3.73
CA ASP A 396 0.41 12.32 -4.52
C ASP A 396 1.64 12.55 -3.61
N GLU A 397 2.81 12.18 -4.10
CA GLU A 397 4.09 12.39 -3.42
C GLU A 397 5.22 12.70 -4.39
N ASP A 398 6.15 13.53 -3.93
CA ASP A 398 7.44 13.76 -4.59
C ASP A 398 8.55 13.81 -3.54
N PHE A 399 9.77 13.45 -3.94
CA PHE A 399 10.87 13.29 -3.01
C PHE A 399 12.23 13.55 -3.66
N PHE A 400 13.21 13.85 -2.80
CA PHE A 400 14.61 13.82 -3.21
C PHE A 400 15.50 13.19 -2.14
N PRO A 401 16.57 12.49 -2.55
CA PRO A 401 17.55 11.96 -1.61
C PRO A 401 18.55 13.03 -1.20
N PHE A 402 19.07 12.93 0.03
CA PHE A 402 20.24 13.68 0.46
C PHE A 402 21.15 12.86 1.36
N VAL A 403 22.42 13.27 1.46
CA VAL A 403 23.42 12.62 2.28
C VAL A 403 23.84 13.56 3.39
N LYS A 404 23.96 13.05 4.62
CA LYS A 404 24.60 13.76 5.72
C LYS A 404 25.93 13.12 6.08
N GLU A 405 26.97 13.94 6.13
CA GLU A 405 28.27 13.54 6.65
C GLU A 405 28.20 13.32 8.17
N GLY A 406 28.84 12.24 8.63
CA GLY A 406 28.88 11.84 10.04
C GLY A 406 28.99 10.33 10.19
N SER A 407 28.88 9.85 11.43
CA SER A 407 28.72 8.43 11.72
C SER A 407 27.25 8.03 11.58
N ASP A 408 27.00 6.84 11.05
CA ASP A 408 25.68 6.22 11.05
C ASP A 408 25.22 5.84 12.45
N HIS A 409 23.91 5.72 12.63
CA HIS A 409 23.30 5.36 13.91
C HIS A 409 22.07 4.48 13.70
N VAL A 410 22.18 3.19 14.05
CA VAL A 410 21.06 2.25 14.02
C VAL A 410 19.94 2.72 14.95
N GLY A 411 18.70 2.74 14.44
CA GLY A 411 17.52 3.17 15.20
C GLY A 411 17.41 4.68 15.39
N PHE A 412 18.19 5.47 14.65
CA PHE A 412 18.01 6.92 14.60
C PHE A 412 16.64 7.27 14.01
N GLN A 413 15.97 8.26 14.61
CA GLN A 413 14.70 8.81 14.14
C GLN A 413 14.86 10.33 13.98
N PRO A 414 14.62 10.88 12.78
CA PRO A 414 14.59 12.31 12.56
C PRO A 414 13.54 12.99 13.45
N TRP A 415 13.77 14.25 13.81
CA TRP A 415 12.82 15.04 14.61
C TRP A 415 12.67 16.44 14.04
N VAL A 416 11.56 17.12 14.35
CA VAL A 416 11.29 18.49 13.89
C VAL A 416 12.39 19.45 14.40
N PRO A 417 13.18 20.08 13.52
CA PRO A 417 14.17 21.07 13.95
C PRO A 417 13.52 22.41 14.33
N ASP A 418 14.17 23.16 15.22
CA ASP A 418 13.75 24.52 15.58
C ASP A 418 13.84 25.49 14.38
N GLY A 419 12.87 26.40 14.28
CA GLY A 419 12.88 27.49 13.29
C GLY A 419 12.33 27.13 11.91
N LEU A 420 11.77 25.93 11.75
CA LEU A 420 11.14 25.50 10.51
C LEU A 420 9.96 26.40 10.15
N THR A 421 10.00 26.98 8.95
CA THR A 421 8.88 27.75 8.40
C THR A 421 7.88 26.76 7.82
N ASP A 422 6.59 26.95 8.10
CA ASP A 422 5.54 26.09 7.56
C ASP A 422 5.51 26.23 6.02
N PRO A 423 5.97 25.22 5.25
CA PRO A 423 5.94 25.20 3.78
C PRO A 423 4.53 25.27 3.21
N PHE A 424 3.50 25.08 4.03
CA PHE A 424 2.12 24.99 3.56
C PHE A 424 1.30 26.22 3.92
N ASP A 425 1.86 27.23 4.60
CA ASP A 425 1.11 28.34 5.20
C ASP A 425 0.42 29.29 4.19
N GLU A 426 1.01 29.49 3.02
CA GLU A 426 0.51 30.38 1.96
C GLU A 426 -0.39 29.63 0.95
N ILE A 427 -1.68 29.97 0.96
CA ILE A 427 -2.65 29.49 -0.03
C ILE A 427 -2.89 30.59 -1.06
N ILE A 428 -2.63 30.27 -2.32
CA ILE A 428 -2.94 31.10 -3.48
C ILE A 428 -4.38 30.78 -3.88
N LYS A 429 -5.27 31.76 -3.72
CA LYS A 429 -6.73 31.58 -3.86
C LYS A 429 -7.29 31.93 -5.23
N ASP A 430 -6.48 32.54 -6.08
CA ASP A 430 -6.87 32.84 -7.43
C ASP A 430 -6.35 31.73 -8.33
N GLY A 431 -7.28 31.04 -8.98
CA GLY A 431 -7.03 30.14 -10.09
C GLY A 431 -6.49 30.81 -11.32
N GLY A 432 -5.38 31.53 -11.17
CA GLY A 432 -4.35 31.28 -12.12
C GLY A 432 -3.90 29.84 -11.86
N SER A 433 -4.37 28.83 -12.60
CA SER A 433 -3.63 28.48 -13.81
C SER A 433 -2.45 29.43 -13.95
N GLN A 434 -1.22 28.93 -13.93
CA GLN A 434 -0.32 29.61 -14.82
C GLN A 434 -0.93 29.50 -16.25
N THR A 435 -1.86 30.39 -16.60
CA THR A 435 -1.53 31.39 -17.59
C THR A 435 -0.19 31.93 -17.14
N ILE A 436 0.86 31.18 -17.47
CA ILE A 436 1.91 31.68 -18.31
C ILE A 436 1.22 32.77 -19.14
N SER A 437 1.20 34.00 -18.64
CA SER A 437 0.52 35.09 -19.33
C SER A 437 1.37 35.53 -20.52
N GLU A 438 2.62 35.06 -20.54
CA GLU A 438 3.66 35.45 -21.46
C GLU A 438 4.38 34.23 -22.00
N TYR A 439 4.50 34.17 -23.32
CA TYR A 439 5.45 33.29 -23.96
C TYR A 439 6.87 33.64 -23.47
N ALA A 440 7.68 32.62 -23.14
CA ALA A 440 9.05 32.83 -22.73
C ALA A 440 10.00 31.80 -23.35
N LEU A 441 11.28 32.20 -23.45
CA LEU A 441 12.39 31.37 -23.92
C LEU A 441 13.47 31.40 -22.83
N HIS A 442 13.55 30.34 -22.02
CA HIS A 442 14.28 30.34 -20.75
C HIS A 442 15.78 30.11 -20.89
N GLY A 443 16.25 29.66 -22.06
CA GLY A 443 17.66 29.41 -22.28
C GLY A 443 17.96 28.00 -22.73
N ALA A 444 19.24 27.76 -23.05
CA ALA A 444 19.79 26.44 -23.19
C ALA A 444 20.54 26.06 -21.89
N TYR A 445 20.28 24.90 -21.31
CA TYR A 445 21.04 24.35 -20.19
C TYR A 445 21.40 22.87 -20.43
N PRO A 446 22.65 22.45 -20.13
CA PRO A 446 23.81 23.29 -19.77
C PRO A 446 24.24 24.23 -20.91
N ASN A 447 24.88 25.36 -20.61
CA ASN A 447 25.48 26.26 -21.60
C ASN A 447 26.70 26.99 -21.01
N PRO A 448 27.95 26.70 -21.43
CA PRO A 448 28.32 25.87 -22.57
C PRO A 448 27.96 24.38 -22.44
N PHE A 449 27.75 23.69 -23.56
CA PHE A 449 27.30 22.29 -23.60
C PHE A 449 28.24 21.35 -24.36
N ASN A 450 28.23 20.06 -24.03
CA ASN A 450 28.99 18.99 -24.72
C ASN A 450 28.37 17.58 -24.50
N PRO A 451 27.85 16.89 -25.53
CA PRO A 451 27.40 17.39 -26.84
C PRO A 451 25.91 17.80 -26.81
N THR A 452 25.19 17.65 -25.70
CA THR A 452 23.75 17.89 -25.61
C THR A 452 23.38 19.03 -24.66
N THR A 453 22.29 19.73 -24.97
CA THR A 453 21.63 20.73 -24.11
C THR A 453 20.12 20.66 -24.30
N ALA A 454 19.35 21.02 -23.29
CA ALA A 454 17.92 21.25 -23.40
C ALA A 454 17.63 22.75 -23.57
N ILE A 455 16.66 23.09 -24.41
CA ILE A 455 16.13 24.45 -24.55
C ILE A 455 14.71 24.46 -23.97
N SER A 456 14.50 25.22 -22.91
CA SER A 456 13.19 25.34 -22.26
C SER A 456 12.39 26.51 -22.84
N ILE A 457 11.15 26.22 -23.24
CA ILE A 457 10.20 27.18 -23.81
C ILE A 457 8.89 27.16 -23.00
N GLN A 458 8.26 28.31 -22.93
CA GLN A 458 7.04 28.50 -22.15
C GLN A 458 5.95 29.05 -23.06
N LEU A 459 4.78 28.41 -23.09
CA LEU A 459 3.66 28.73 -23.97
C LEU A 459 2.44 29.17 -23.16
N SER A 460 1.93 30.38 -23.43
CA SER A 460 0.77 30.93 -22.71
C SER A 460 -0.57 30.36 -23.15
N ALA A 461 -0.60 29.75 -24.34
CA ALA A 461 -1.78 29.15 -24.94
C ALA A 461 -1.36 28.09 -25.96
N PHE A 462 -2.28 27.20 -26.31
CA PHE A 462 -2.11 26.25 -27.41
C PHE A 462 -1.65 26.97 -28.69
N SER A 463 -0.46 26.64 -29.15
CA SER A 463 0.25 27.42 -30.18
C SER A 463 0.98 26.55 -31.18
N ARG A 464 1.08 27.04 -32.42
CA ARG A 464 2.04 26.49 -33.38
C ARG A 464 3.44 27.02 -33.07
N VAL A 465 4.34 26.11 -32.72
CA VAL A 465 5.72 26.34 -32.33
C VAL A 465 6.68 25.93 -33.45
N ASN A 466 7.63 26.81 -33.78
CA ASN A 466 8.82 26.49 -34.54
C ASN A 466 10.06 26.87 -33.73
N LEU A 467 10.85 25.87 -33.33
CA LEU A 467 12.13 26.07 -32.67
C LEU A 467 13.24 25.51 -33.56
N SER A 468 14.12 26.39 -34.05
CA SER A 468 15.21 26.03 -34.97
C SER A 468 16.55 26.57 -34.50
N VAL A 469 17.63 25.83 -34.79
CA VAL A 469 19.01 26.18 -34.43
C VAL A 469 19.80 26.55 -35.69
N TYR A 470 20.61 27.60 -35.60
CA TYR A 470 21.41 28.19 -36.67
C TYR A 470 22.88 28.34 -36.27
N ASP A 471 23.79 28.22 -37.23
CA ASP A 471 25.19 28.63 -37.05
C ASP A 471 25.37 30.15 -37.25
N VAL A 472 26.56 30.68 -36.95
CA VAL A 472 26.88 32.11 -37.06
C VAL A 472 26.77 32.67 -38.49
N SER A 473 26.70 31.82 -39.52
CA SER A 473 26.47 32.25 -40.91
C SER A 473 24.98 32.39 -41.26
N GLY A 474 24.09 32.07 -40.32
CA GLY A 474 22.64 32.06 -40.51
C GLY A 474 22.12 30.78 -41.16
N ARG A 475 22.96 29.74 -41.31
CA ARG A 475 22.50 28.45 -41.84
C ARG A 475 21.82 27.65 -40.73
N ARG A 476 20.59 27.21 -40.98
CA ARG A 476 19.86 26.32 -40.07
C ARG A 476 20.55 24.96 -40.02
N VAL A 477 20.93 24.52 -38.82
CA VAL A 477 21.60 23.24 -38.56
C VAL A 477 20.65 22.21 -37.96
N ALA A 478 19.57 22.62 -37.30
CA ALA A 478 18.53 21.74 -36.79
C ALA A 478 17.17 22.45 -36.67
N THR A 479 16.09 21.66 -36.69
CA THR A 479 14.75 22.07 -36.26
C THR A 479 14.35 21.11 -35.15
N LEU A 480 14.12 21.64 -33.95
CA LEU A 480 13.85 20.86 -32.74
C LEU A 480 12.36 20.66 -32.51
N ILE A 481 11.55 21.68 -32.84
CA ILE A 481 10.10 21.62 -32.79
C ILE A 481 9.54 22.27 -34.07
N ASP A 482 8.58 21.60 -34.71
CA ASP A 482 7.74 22.18 -35.77
C ASP A 482 6.34 21.55 -35.67
N GLY A 483 5.42 22.22 -34.96
CA GLY A 483 4.10 21.66 -34.72
C GLY A 483 3.29 22.42 -33.67
N HIS A 484 2.11 21.91 -33.33
CA HIS A 484 1.29 22.46 -32.26
C HIS A 484 1.71 21.90 -30.90
N ARG A 485 1.60 22.71 -29.85
CA ARG A 485 1.88 22.37 -28.45
C ARG A 485 0.84 23.04 -27.55
N ASP A 486 0.44 22.35 -26.50
CA ASP A 486 -0.46 22.88 -25.46
C ASP A 486 0.22 23.96 -24.62
N ALA A 487 -0.58 24.75 -23.89
CA ALA A 487 -0.04 25.70 -22.92
C ALA A 487 0.80 24.97 -21.86
N GLY A 488 1.88 25.59 -21.37
CA GLY A 488 2.80 24.97 -20.43
C GLY A 488 4.26 25.16 -20.79
N VAL A 489 5.13 24.52 -19.99
CA VAL A 489 6.58 24.48 -20.22
C VAL A 489 6.92 23.25 -21.06
N HIS A 490 7.76 23.43 -22.07
CA HIS A 490 8.23 22.35 -22.95
C HIS A 490 9.74 22.41 -23.07
N GLU A 491 10.37 21.25 -23.19
CA GLU A 491 11.81 21.14 -23.43
C GLU A 491 12.12 20.54 -24.80
N ALA A 492 13.15 21.08 -25.45
CA ALA A 492 13.65 20.58 -26.72
C ALA A 492 15.15 20.25 -26.60
N ILE A 493 15.49 18.97 -26.78
CA ILE A 493 16.86 18.51 -26.74
C ILE A 493 17.58 18.84 -28.05
N PHE A 494 18.73 19.49 -27.94
CA PHE A 494 19.65 19.70 -29.04
C PHE A 494 20.90 18.84 -28.88
N ASP A 495 21.18 17.99 -29.87
CA ASP A 495 22.43 17.24 -29.99
C ASP A 495 23.36 17.90 -31.01
N GLY A 496 24.49 18.39 -30.52
CA GLY A 496 25.55 19.02 -31.31
C GLY A 496 26.65 18.05 -31.76
N SER A 497 26.56 16.75 -31.50
CA SER A 497 27.64 15.77 -31.73
C SER A 497 28.30 15.84 -33.13
N GLY A 498 27.52 16.14 -34.17
CA GLY A 498 27.98 16.31 -35.56
C GLY A 498 28.48 17.70 -35.95
N LEU A 499 28.53 18.65 -35.02
CA LEU A 499 28.84 20.06 -35.25
C LEU A 499 30.23 20.45 -34.66
N ALA A 500 30.74 21.61 -35.07
CA ALA A 500 32.02 22.13 -34.58
C ALA A 500 31.81 22.93 -33.28
N SER A 501 32.83 23.00 -32.41
CA SER A 501 32.80 23.91 -31.27
C SER A 501 32.60 25.35 -31.74
N GLY A 502 31.70 26.09 -31.09
CA GLY A 502 31.34 27.44 -31.54
C GLY A 502 30.02 27.94 -30.96
N VAL A 503 29.62 29.13 -31.41
CA VAL A 503 28.36 29.75 -31.02
C VAL A 503 27.26 29.31 -31.97
N TYR A 504 26.13 28.90 -31.40
CA TYR A 504 24.90 28.58 -32.10
C TYR A 504 23.78 29.50 -31.61
N ILE A 505 22.86 29.85 -32.51
CA ILE A 505 21.71 30.70 -32.21
C ILE A 505 20.46 29.86 -32.39
N TYR A 506 19.59 29.80 -31.39
CA TYR A 506 18.28 29.19 -31.50
C TYR A 506 17.20 30.26 -31.59
N SER A 507 16.18 30.00 -32.39
CA SER A 507 15.08 30.90 -32.70
C SER A 507 13.76 30.20 -32.46
N LEU A 508 12.91 30.81 -31.64
CA LEU A 508 11.57 30.37 -31.30
C LEU A 508 10.54 31.30 -31.94
N GLN A 509 9.60 30.72 -32.67
CA GLN A 509 8.34 31.34 -33.09
C GLN A 509 7.20 30.55 -32.46
N ALA A 510 6.34 31.20 -31.67
CA ALA A 510 5.15 30.61 -31.08
C ALA A 510 3.97 31.59 -31.22
N GLY A 511 3.03 31.32 -32.13
CA GLY A 511 1.98 32.30 -32.47
C GLY A 511 2.60 33.62 -32.96
N ASP A 512 2.33 34.74 -32.29
CA ASP A 512 2.93 36.05 -32.57
C ASP A 512 4.26 36.30 -31.81
N PHE A 513 4.61 35.44 -30.86
CA PHE A 513 5.83 35.58 -30.06
C PHE A 513 7.07 35.10 -30.82
N ASN A 514 8.12 35.92 -30.77
CA ASN A 514 9.42 35.65 -31.37
C ASN A 514 10.53 35.92 -30.37
N ALA A 515 11.38 34.93 -30.13
CA ALA A 515 12.54 35.06 -29.27
C ALA A 515 13.75 34.32 -29.84
N ASN A 516 14.95 34.83 -29.56
CA ASN A 516 16.20 34.19 -29.95
C ASN A 516 17.12 34.10 -28.74
N GLY A 517 17.90 33.02 -28.67
CA GLY A 517 18.97 32.87 -27.70
C GLY A 517 20.24 32.31 -28.32
N LYS A 518 21.31 32.28 -27.55
CA LYS A 518 22.62 31.79 -28.00
C LYS A 518 23.16 30.74 -27.04
N MET A 519 23.84 29.75 -27.59
CA MET A 519 24.50 28.69 -26.85
C MET A 519 25.90 28.43 -27.40
N ILE A 520 26.79 27.94 -26.54
CA ILE A 520 28.19 27.69 -26.85
C ILE A 520 28.42 26.18 -26.78
N MET A 521 28.74 25.57 -27.90
CA MET A 521 29.15 24.16 -27.95
C MET A 521 30.65 24.06 -27.68
N MET A 522 31.04 23.20 -26.73
CA MET A 522 32.43 22.82 -26.51
C MET A 522 32.61 21.36 -26.87
N LYS A 523 33.75 21.02 -27.48
CA LYS A 523 34.09 19.63 -27.82
C LYS A 523 35.23 19.16 -26.93
#